data_AF-A0A368GL56-F1
#
_entry.id   AF-A0A368GL56-F1
#
_cell.length_a   1.000
_cell.length_b   1.000
_cell.length_c   1.000
_cell.angle_alpha   90.00
_cell.angle_beta   90.00
_cell.angle_gamma   90.00
#
_symmetry.space_group_name_H-M   'P 1'
#
loop_
_entity.id
_entity.type
_entity.pdbx_description
1 polymer ?
#
loop_
_entity_poly.entity_id
_entity_poly.type
_entity_poly.pdbx_seq_one_letter_code
_entity_poly.pdbx_strand_id
1 'polypeptide(L)'
;MVRKWVTLKIIISFLLTSFTNAVHMTGKWNTGSERVKIVTKFGFQQTSALDRENTRGFVFGNVTSKGFDNSTRPFLFALVPQTLIGSFHSDSQYAMSCGLMMQNISKLGFESRCFANGKRGDIFRWIPCTEGQLCREEDDPRVVVPGFQMTMQIEEPSTAEYWFVWYIVLLACSLDRTCQWVHSNVSVVVEYEIWLTNGRPGSSAASPLTWQFSFDEQVFVKFATLVYCA
;
A
#
# COMPACT_ATOMS: atom_id res chain seq x y z
N MET A 1 -45.51 16.34 3.81
CA MET A 1 -44.48 16.07 4.84
C MET A 1 -43.84 14.68 4.71
N VAL A 2 -44.59 13.62 4.45
CA VAL A 2 -44.08 12.22 4.36
C VAL A 2 -43.00 11.99 3.28
N ARG A 3 -43.11 12.66 2.12
CA ARG A 3 -42.20 12.46 0.97
C ARG A 3 -40.75 12.90 1.22
N LYS A 4 -40.52 13.93 2.05
CA LYS A 4 -39.18 14.43 2.40
C LYS A 4 -38.41 13.47 3.32
N TRP A 5 -39.13 12.80 4.23
CA TRP A 5 -38.55 11.82 5.15
C TRP A 5 -38.16 10.51 4.45
N VAL A 6 -38.90 10.12 3.40
CA VAL A 6 -38.58 8.96 2.57
C VAL A 6 -37.32 9.23 1.74
N THR A 7 -37.19 10.40 1.11
CA THR A 7 -35.95 10.79 0.40
C THR A 7 -34.75 10.90 1.34
N LEU A 8 -34.92 11.44 2.56
CA LEU A 8 -33.84 11.52 3.55
C LEU A 8 -33.40 10.12 4.01
N LYS A 9 -34.33 9.19 4.25
CA LYS A 9 -34.00 7.80 4.58
C LYS A 9 -33.34 7.05 3.44
N ILE A 10 -33.73 7.30 2.18
CA ILE A 10 -33.08 6.70 1.01
C ILE A 10 -31.66 7.24 0.86
N ILE A 11 -31.45 8.55 1.02
CA ILE A 11 -30.11 9.17 0.97
C ILE A 11 -29.22 8.65 2.11
N ILE A 12 -29.74 8.56 3.34
CA ILE A 12 -29.02 7.99 4.49
C ILE A 12 -28.73 6.50 4.27
N SER A 13 -29.66 5.73 3.69
CA SER A 13 -29.44 4.32 3.34
C SER A 13 -28.39 4.15 2.25
N PHE A 14 -28.34 5.05 1.26
CA PHE A 14 -27.34 5.04 0.18
C PHE A 14 -25.95 5.45 0.69
N LEU A 15 -25.90 6.43 1.61
CA LEU A 15 -24.70 6.80 2.35
C LEU A 15 -24.23 5.64 3.26
N LEU A 16 -25.15 4.95 3.93
CA LEU A 16 -24.85 3.81 4.80
C LEU A 16 -24.30 2.60 4.05
N THR A 17 -24.78 2.34 2.82
CA THR A 17 -24.26 1.27 1.96
C THR A 17 -22.89 1.59 1.34
N SER A 18 -22.41 2.82 1.48
CA SER A 18 -21.10 3.24 0.97
C SER A 18 -19.95 3.06 1.98
N PHE A 19 -20.23 2.59 3.21
CA PHE A 19 -19.25 2.48 4.31
C PHE A 19 -18.53 1.14 4.41
N THR A 20 -18.46 0.40 3.32
CA THR A 20 -17.74 -0.86 3.29
C THR A 20 -16.93 -0.89 2.02
N ASN A 21 -15.72 -0.36 2.09
CA ASN A 21 -14.50 -1.04 1.68
C ASN A 21 -13.35 -0.11 2.04
N ALA A 22 -12.39 -0.63 2.82
CA ALA A 22 -11.02 -0.13 2.76
C ALA A 22 -10.63 0.06 1.29
N VAL A 23 -9.73 1.00 0.97
CA VAL A 23 -9.32 1.21 -0.44
C VAL A 23 -8.84 -0.14 -0.98
N HIS A 24 -9.68 -0.76 -1.81
CA HIS A 24 -9.52 -2.10 -2.32
C HIS A 24 -9.16 -1.98 -3.79
N MET A 25 -8.00 -2.50 -4.13
CA MET A 25 -7.40 -2.34 -5.45
C MET A 25 -7.12 -3.72 -6.00
N THR A 26 -7.79 -4.04 -7.09
CA THR A 26 -7.55 -5.25 -7.88
C THR A 26 -6.93 -4.88 -9.22
N GLY A 27 -6.09 -5.75 -9.75
CA GLY A 27 -5.57 -5.53 -11.09
C GLY A 27 -4.57 -6.58 -11.54
N LYS A 28 -4.07 -6.36 -12.75
CA LYS A 28 -3.04 -7.18 -13.37
C LYS A 28 -1.93 -6.28 -13.87
N TRP A 29 -0.70 -6.76 -13.75
CA TRP A 29 0.49 -6.06 -14.21
C TRP A 29 1.37 -7.02 -15.02
N ASN A 30 1.64 -6.67 -16.26
CA ASN A 30 2.51 -7.44 -17.15
C ASN A 30 3.92 -6.86 -17.10
N THR A 31 4.85 -7.61 -16.50
CA THR A 31 6.23 -7.17 -16.26
C THR A 31 7.05 -7.06 -17.54
N GLY A 32 6.63 -7.72 -18.63
CA GLY A 32 7.30 -7.66 -19.93
C GLY A 32 7.02 -6.38 -20.71
N SER A 33 5.86 -5.74 -20.49
CA SER A 33 5.46 -4.51 -21.18
C SER A 33 5.60 -3.26 -20.31
N GLU A 34 5.41 -3.39 -19.00
CA GLU A 34 5.43 -2.27 -18.06
C GLU A 34 6.48 -2.52 -16.98
N ARG A 35 7.57 -1.74 -16.98
CA ARG A 35 8.59 -1.84 -15.92
C ARG A 35 8.10 -1.33 -14.57
N VAL A 36 7.26 -0.29 -14.58
CA VAL A 36 6.77 0.39 -13.39
C VAL A 36 5.25 0.47 -13.47
N LYS A 37 4.57 0.05 -12.41
CA LYS A 37 3.13 0.23 -12.25
C LYS A 37 2.85 1.02 -10.98
N ILE A 38 2.32 2.22 -11.13
CA ILE A 38 1.74 2.94 -9.99
C ILE A 38 0.32 2.38 -9.79
N VAL A 39 0.09 1.70 -8.67
CA VAL A 39 -1.20 1.06 -8.37
C VAL A 39 -2.18 2.08 -7.80
N THR A 40 -1.78 2.80 -6.77
CA THR A 40 -2.60 3.83 -6.12
C THR A 40 -1.77 4.79 -5.28
N LYS A 41 -2.41 5.87 -4.84
CA LYS A 41 -1.93 6.85 -3.86
C LYS A 41 -2.81 6.74 -2.61
N PHE A 42 -2.20 6.82 -1.43
CA PHE A 42 -2.93 6.81 -0.17
C PHE A 42 -2.24 7.64 0.91
N GLY A 43 -3.03 8.44 1.61
CA GLY A 43 -2.67 9.24 2.77
C GLY A 43 -2.88 8.46 4.05
N PHE A 44 -1.79 8.09 4.72
CA PHE A 44 -1.84 7.48 6.04
C PHE A 44 -1.95 8.54 7.12
N GLN A 45 -2.78 8.30 8.12
CA GLN A 45 -2.91 9.18 9.28
C GLN A 45 -1.66 9.09 10.16
N GLN A 46 -1.45 10.13 10.95
CA GLN A 46 -0.41 10.15 11.97
C GLN A 46 -0.59 9.00 12.97
N THR A 47 0.50 8.29 13.24
CA THR A 47 0.51 7.24 14.26
C THR A 47 0.54 7.86 15.66
N SER A 48 -0.43 7.49 16.49
CA SER A 48 -0.45 7.88 17.90
C SER A 48 0.67 7.19 18.65
N ALA A 49 1.51 7.95 19.36
CA ALA A 49 2.56 7.38 20.22
C ALA A 49 1.98 6.52 21.36
N LEU A 50 0.75 6.83 21.81
CA LEU A 50 0.07 6.14 22.90
C LEU A 50 -0.65 4.86 22.44
N ASP A 51 -0.93 4.73 21.14
CA ASP A 51 -1.68 3.60 20.58
C ASP A 51 -1.19 3.28 19.16
N ARG A 52 0.09 2.94 19.03
CA ARG A 52 0.73 2.70 17.73
C ARG A 52 0.09 1.54 16.98
N GLU A 53 -0.24 0.48 17.70
CA GLU A 53 -0.74 -0.77 17.13
C GLU A 53 -2.07 -0.57 16.39
N ASN A 54 -2.99 0.23 16.95
CA ASN A 54 -4.30 0.45 16.34
C ASN A 54 -4.37 1.67 15.42
N THR A 55 -3.43 2.62 15.51
CA THR A 55 -3.50 3.88 14.74
C THR A 55 -2.61 3.94 13.50
N ARG A 56 -1.59 3.07 13.40
CA ARG A 56 -0.71 3.00 12.23
C ARG A 56 -1.44 2.54 10.96
N GLY A 57 -0.87 2.87 9.81
CA GLY A 57 -1.35 2.43 8.51
C GLY A 57 -1.04 0.96 8.23
N PHE A 58 -1.88 0.32 7.43
CA PHE A 58 -1.66 -1.04 6.94
C PHE A 58 -1.88 -1.12 5.43
N VAL A 59 -0.99 -1.88 4.78
CA VAL A 59 -1.14 -2.31 3.38
C VAL A 59 -1.02 -3.82 3.38
N PHE A 60 -2.07 -4.52 2.98
CA PHE A 60 -2.11 -5.97 3.03
C PHE A 60 -2.86 -6.52 1.82
N GLY A 61 -2.63 -7.79 1.52
CA GLY A 61 -3.32 -8.44 0.41
C GLY A 61 -2.57 -9.59 -0.21
N ASN A 62 -2.97 -9.91 -1.43
CA ASN A 62 -2.47 -11.03 -2.22
C ASN A 62 -1.83 -10.49 -3.49
N VAL A 63 -0.64 -10.98 -3.81
CA VAL A 63 0.09 -10.62 -5.03
C VAL A 63 0.71 -11.89 -5.57
N THR A 64 0.10 -12.44 -6.61
CA THR A 64 0.40 -13.78 -7.11
C THR A 64 0.66 -13.77 -8.61
N SER A 65 1.25 -14.85 -9.12
CA SER A 65 1.35 -15.10 -10.55
C SER A 65 1.26 -16.60 -10.80
N LYS A 66 0.48 -16.98 -11.81
CA LYS A 66 0.24 -18.39 -12.13
C LYS A 66 1.54 -19.08 -12.53
N GLY A 67 1.86 -20.17 -11.84
CA GLY A 67 3.05 -20.99 -12.13
C GLY A 67 4.37 -20.34 -11.74
N PHE A 68 4.35 -19.25 -10.97
CA PHE A 68 5.54 -18.62 -10.42
C PHE A 68 5.73 -19.00 -8.95
N ASP A 69 6.93 -19.43 -8.58
CA ASP A 69 7.28 -19.71 -7.19
C ASP A 69 8.13 -18.57 -6.58
N ASN A 70 8.11 -18.46 -5.25
CA ASN A 70 8.87 -17.42 -4.52
C ASN A 70 10.40 -17.68 -4.49
N SER A 71 10.95 -18.42 -5.46
CA SER A 71 12.37 -18.76 -5.46
C SER A 71 13.25 -17.63 -5.99
N THR A 72 12.74 -16.85 -6.97
CA THR A 72 13.56 -15.98 -7.83
C THR A 72 13.48 -14.48 -7.53
N ARG A 73 12.62 -14.04 -6.59
CA ARG A 73 12.45 -12.62 -6.15
C ARG A 73 12.56 -11.60 -7.30
N PRO A 74 11.82 -11.80 -8.40
CA PRO A 74 12.09 -11.07 -9.64
C PRO A 74 11.61 -9.61 -9.60
N PHE A 75 10.64 -9.27 -8.75
CA PHE A 75 9.96 -7.97 -8.78
C PHE A 75 9.72 -7.45 -7.37
N LEU A 76 9.49 -6.14 -7.29
CA LEU A 76 9.33 -5.43 -6.03
C LEU A 76 7.93 -4.83 -5.93
N PHE A 77 7.33 -5.03 -4.76
CA PHE A 77 6.23 -4.22 -4.26
C PHE A 77 6.83 -3.16 -3.35
N ALA A 78 6.63 -1.88 -3.65
CA ALA A 78 7.26 -0.79 -2.93
C ALA A 78 6.26 0.26 -2.45
N LEU A 79 6.48 0.73 -1.23
CA LEU A 79 5.84 1.91 -0.67
C LEU A 79 6.74 3.12 -0.94
N VAL A 80 6.27 4.04 -1.79
CA VAL A 80 7.05 5.20 -2.23
C VAL A 80 6.43 6.50 -1.66
N PRO A 81 7.15 7.27 -0.85
CA PRO A 81 6.68 8.58 -0.40
C PRO A 81 6.40 9.52 -1.57
N GLN A 82 5.41 10.42 -1.41
CA GLN A 82 5.09 11.47 -2.38
C GLN A 82 6.31 12.30 -2.82
N THR A 83 7.29 12.50 -1.93
CA THR A 83 8.52 13.26 -2.22
C THR A 83 9.47 12.55 -3.19
N LEU A 84 9.32 11.23 -3.37
CA LEU A 84 10.19 10.40 -4.22
C LEU A 84 9.48 9.83 -5.45
N ILE A 85 8.16 10.02 -5.61
CA ILE A 85 7.38 9.44 -6.71
C ILE A 85 7.81 9.94 -8.09
N GLY A 86 8.42 11.13 -8.18
CA GLY A 86 8.90 11.74 -9.42
C GLY A 86 9.80 10.83 -10.27
N SER A 87 10.58 9.96 -9.64
CA SER A 87 11.47 9.02 -10.33
C SER A 87 10.74 7.83 -10.99
N PHE A 88 9.48 7.59 -10.64
CA PHE A 88 8.70 6.42 -11.04
C PHE A 88 7.64 6.70 -12.11
N HIS A 89 7.41 7.97 -12.46
CA HIS A 89 6.57 8.32 -13.59
C HIS A 89 7.24 7.93 -14.91
N SER A 90 6.47 7.41 -15.87
CA SER A 90 6.95 6.91 -17.17
C SER A 90 7.79 7.92 -17.94
N ASP A 91 7.46 9.20 -17.80
CA ASP A 91 8.07 10.30 -18.56
C ASP A 91 9.37 10.80 -17.91
N SER A 92 9.74 10.20 -16.78
CA SER A 92 10.95 10.51 -16.05
C SER A 92 12.18 9.90 -16.73
N GLN A 93 13.23 10.72 -16.90
CA GLN A 93 14.55 10.23 -17.34
C GLN A 93 15.11 9.12 -16.42
N TYR A 94 14.65 9.04 -15.17
CA TYR A 94 15.06 8.04 -14.19
C TYR A 94 14.36 6.69 -14.40
N ALA A 95 13.17 6.65 -15.00
CA ALA A 95 12.43 5.41 -15.28
C ALA A 95 13.21 4.45 -16.20
N MET A 96 14.24 4.97 -16.89
CA MET A 96 15.13 4.21 -17.76
C MET A 96 16.08 3.26 -17.01
N SER A 97 16.32 3.43 -15.69
CA SER A 97 17.24 2.57 -14.92
C SER A 97 16.72 2.26 -13.51
N CYS A 98 16.68 0.96 -13.16
CA CYS A 98 16.35 0.50 -11.80
C CYS A 98 17.29 1.10 -10.76
N GLY A 99 18.60 1.21 -11.03
CA GLY A 99 19.57 1.84 -10.13
C GLY A 99 19.25 3.29 -9.81
N LEU A 100 18.84 4.08 -10.80
CA LEU A 100 18.52 5.49 -10.61
C LEU A 100 17.18 5.69 -9.91
N MET A 101 16.15 4.93 -10.30
CA MET A 101 14.84 4.97 -9.62
C MET A 101 14.99 4.62 -8.14
N MET A 102 15.75 3.56 -7.86
CA MET A 102 15.82 2.99 -6.52
C MET A 102 16.83 3.68 -5.61
N GLN A 103 17.70 4.56 -6.12
CA GLN A 103 18.82 5.14 -5.37
C GLN A 103 18.40 5.80 -4.04
N ASN A 104 17.29 6.56 -4.05
CA ASN A 104 16.84 7.29 -2.86
C ASN A 104 15.95 6.45 -1.96
N ILE A 105 15.05 5.64 -2.53
CA ILE A 105 14.16 4.78 -1.75
C ILE A 105 14.92 3.67 -1.02
N SER A 106 16.04 3.18 -1.58
CA SER A 106 16.90 2.15 -0.94
C SER A 106 17.55 2.61 0.36
N LYS A 107 17.62 3.93 0.60
CA LYS A 107 18.12 4.49 1.86
C LYS A 107 17.06 4.45 2.96
N LEU A 108 15.79 4.32 2.59
CA LEU A 108 14.66 4.27 3.52
C LEU A 108 14.32 2.84 3.90
N GLY A 109 14.33 1.92 2.94
CA GLY A 109 13.88 0.56 3.16
C GLY A 109 14.94 -0.39 3.68
N PHE A 110 14.48 -1.37 4.44
CA PHE A 110 15.26 -2.49 4.89
C PHE A 110 15.21 -3.64 3.88
N GLU A 111 16.36 -4.22 3.57
CA GLU A 111 16.47 -5.51 2.91
C GLU A 111 17.62 -6.26 3.58
N SER A 112 17.37 -7.51 3.98
CA SER A 112 18.24 -8.23 4.90
C SER A 112 19.65 -8.51 4.38
N ARG A 113 19.84 -8.63 3.06
CA ARG A 113 21.13 -8.90 2.41
C ARG A 113 21.90 -7.61 2.08
N CYS A 114 21.21 -6.58 1.61
CA CYS A 114 21.82 -5.43 0.94
C CYS A 114 21.62 -4.11 1.68
N PHE A 115 20.50 -3.93 2.38
CA PHE A 115 20.10 -2.66 2.98
C PHE A 115 19.74 -2.83 4.46
N ALA A 116 20.68 -3.36 5.25
CA ALA A 116 20.45 -3.66 6.67
C ALA A 116 20.21 -2.42 7.56
N ASN A 117 20.57 -1.22 7.09
CA ASN A 117 20.49 0.04 7.85
C ASN A 117 19.33 0.95 7.39
N GLY A 118 18.30 0.41 6.75
CA GLY A 118 17.14 1.16 6.26
C GLY A 118 16.45 1.95 7.38
N LYS A 119 16.29 3.26 7.20
CA LYS A 119 15.81 4.18 8.25
C LYS A 119 14.32 4.05 8.60
N ARG A 120 13.49 3.56 7.69
CA ARG A 120 12.02 3.51 7.80
C ARG A 120 11.43 2.08 7.75
N GLY A 121 12.28 1.05 7.82
CA GLY A 121 11.84 -0.34 7.98
C GLY A 121 11.30 -1.00 6.70
N ASP A 122 10.20 -1.73 6.84
CA ASP A 122 9.58 -2.58 5.82
C ASP A 122 8.76 -1.76 4.80
N ILE A 123 9.42 -1.30 3.73
CA ILE A 123 8.80 -0.57 2.61
C ILE A 123 8.93 -1.29 1.27
N PHE A 124 9.53 -2.47 1.28
CA PHE A 124 9.76 -3.31 0.11
C PHE A 124 9.34 -4.74 0.39
N ARG A 125 8.64 -5.37 -0.54
CA ARG A 125 8.35 -6.80 -0.51
C ARG A 125 8.64 -7.44 -1.86
N TRP A 126 9.28 -8.59 -1.84
CA TRP A 126 9.49 -9.37 -3.06
C TRP A 126 8.19 -10.04 -3.49
N ILE A 127 7.82 -9.85 -4.75
CA ILE A 127 6.62 -10.41 -5.37
C ILE A 127 6.99 -11.10 -6.70
N PRO A 128 6.17 -12.04 -7.18
CA PRO A 128 4.92 -12.53 -6.59
C PRO A 128 5.15 -13.54 -5.46
N CYS A 129 4.11 -13.73 -4.65
CA CYS A 129 4.04 -14.72 -3.58
C CYS A 129 3.35 -15.99 -4.09
N THR A 130 3.76 -17.14 -3.56
CA THR A 130 3.18 -18.43 -3.94
C THR A 130 1.69 -18.47 -3.56
N GLU A 131 0.83 -18.85 -4.51
CA GLU A 131 -0.62 -18.90 -4.28
C GLU A 131 -0.99 -19.68 -3.01
N GLY A 132 -1.85 -19.10 -2.16
CA GLY A 132 -2.30 -19.71 -0.91
C GLY A 132 -1.24 -19.77 0.20
N GLN A 133 -0.04 -19.21 -0.01
CA GLN A 133 1.03 -19.15 0.98
C GLN A 133 1.42 -17.70 1.28
N LEU A 134 1.99 -17.49 2.46
CA LEU A 134 2.60 -16.22 2.81
C LEU A 134 3.77 -15.88 1.88
N CYS A 135 4.02 -14.60 1.71
CA CYS A 135 5.23 -14.13 1.07
C CYS A 135 6.45 -14.57 1.89
N ARG A 136 7.55 -14.91 1.20
CA ARG A 136 8.74 -15.52 1.81
C ARG A 136 9.39 -14.70 2.92
N GLU A 137 9.20 -13.38 2.89
CA GLU A 137 9.72 -12.47 3.91
C GLU A 137 8.79 -12.32 5.12
N GLU A 138 7.63 -12.98 5.12
CA GLU A 138 6.71 -13.02 6.25
C GLU A 138 6.99 -14.26 7.09
N ASP A 139 7.92 -14.12 8.04
CA ASP A 139 8.37 -15.23 8.89
C ASP A 139 7.38 -15.55 10.03
N ASP A 140 6.57 -14.57 10.46
CA ASP A 140 5.57 -14.74 11.52
C ASP A 140 4.14 -14.54 10.97
N PRO A 141 3.33 -15.61 10.82
CA PRO A 141 1.96 -15.49 10.32
C PRO A 141 1.06 -14.65 11.23
N ARG A 142 1.42 -14.43 12.50
CA ARG A 142 0.59 -13.69 13.47
C ARG A 142 0.61 -12.18 13.23
N VAL A 143 1.62 -11.67 12.52
CA VAL A 143 1.72 -10.25 12.18
C VAL A 143 1.09 -9.92 10.82
N VAL A 144 0.71 -10.95 10.07
CA VAL A 144 -0.02 -10.83 8.80
C VAL A 144 -1.52 -10.84 9.08
N VAL A 145 -2.28 -10.00 8.36
CA VAL A 145 -3.74 -10.01 8.43
C VAL A 145 -4.26 -11.39 7.99
N PRO A 146 -5.06 -12.10 8.82
CA PRO A 146 -5.52 -13.45 8.49
C PRO A 146 -6.25 -13.52 7.14
N GLY A 147 -5.88 -14.51 6.33
CA GLY A 147 -6.45 -14.71 4.99
C GLY A 147 -5.69 -14.01 3.84
N PHE A 148 -4.64 -13.25 4.15
CA PHE A 148 -3.80 -12.57 3.16
C PHE A 148 -2.35 -13.06 3.15
N GLN A 149 -1.62 -12.79 2.06
CA GLN A 149 -0.26 -13.28 1.86
C GLN A 149 0.83 -12.38 2.45
N MET A 150 0.57 -11.06 2.57
CA MET A 150 1.51 -10.10 3.14
C MET A 150 0.80 -8.98 3.91
N THR A 151 1.55 -8.34 4.80
CA THR A 151 1.11 -7.14 5.52
C THR A 151 2.30 -6.24 5.81
N MET A 152 2.24 -5.02 5.26
CA MET A 152 3.18 -3.95 5.52
C MET A 152 2.55 -2.93 6.47
N GLN A 153 3.33 -2.43 7.41
CA GLN A 153 2.88 -1.52 8.46
C GLN A 153 3.55 -0.16 8.27
N ILE A 154 2.74 0.90 8.21
CA ILE A 154 3.21 2.25 7.92
C ILE A 154 3.02 3.10 9.17
N GLU A 155 4.14 3.55 9.72
CA GLU A 155 4.15 4.43 10.88
C GLU A 155 4.63 5.82 10.45
N GLU A 156 3.75 6.80 10.54
CA GLU A 156 4.11 8.19 10.24
C GLU A 156 4.30 8.96 11.55
N PRO A 157 5.52 9.46 11.83
CA PRO A 157 5.82 10.20 13.06
C PRO A 157 5.05 11.52 13.15
N SER A 158 4.97 12.07 14.37
CA SER A 158 4.22 13.28 14.71
C SER A 158 4.82 14.60 14.21
N THR A 159 5.88 14.55 13.41
CA THR A 159 6.55 15.75 12.90
C THR A 159 5.80 16.26 11.68
N ALA A 160 5.40 17.54 11.71
CA ALA A 160 4.56 18.20 10.71
C ALA A 160 5.25 18.38 9.35
N GLU A 161 5.47 17.27 8.64
CA GLU A 161 5.99 17.29 7.29
C GLU A 161 5.05 16.53 6.33
N TYR A 162 5.11 16.88 5.05
CA TYR A 162 4.23 16.45 3.95
C TYR A 162 4.31 14.95 3.58
N TRP A 163 4.72 14.08 4.52
CA TRP A 163 5.06 12.66 4.29
C TRP A 163 3.90 11.68 4.44
N PHE A 164 2.73 12.12 4.90
CA PHE A 164 1.56 11.25 5.10
C PHE A 164 1.09 10.56 3.81
N VAL A 165 1.50 11.02 2.63
CA VAL A 165 1.10 10.44 1.34
C VAL A 165 2.14 9.47 0.79
N TRP A 166 1.69 8.25 0.55
CA TRP A 166 2.46 7.15 -0.01
C TRP A 166 1.81 6.62 -1.30
N TYR A 167 2.64 6.11 -2.20
CA TYR A 167 2.23 5.44 -3.42
C TYR A 167 2.59 3.97 -3.34
N ILE A 168 1.68 3.12 -3.81
CA ILE A 168 1.95 1.72 -4.04
C ILE A 168 2.47 1.56 -5.46
N VAL A 169 3.70 1.04 -5.57
CA VAL A 169 4.38 0.89 -6.87
C VAL A 169 4.87 -0.55 -7.03
N LEU A 170 4.57 -1.16 -8.17
CA LEU A 170 5.13 -2.44 -8.59
C LEU A 170 6.27 -2.19 -9.58
N LEU A 171 7.39 -2.89 -9.41
CA LEU A 171 8.63 -2.63 -10.13
C LEU A 171 9.24 -3.92 -10.67
N ALA A 172 9.53 -3.93 -11.97
CA ALA A 172 10.27 -5.00 -12.63
C ALA A 172 11.78 -4.85 -12.40
N CYS A 173 12.17 -4.69 -11.14
CA CYS A 173 13.54 -4.51 -10.69
C CYS A 173 13.88 -5.53 -9.60
N SER A 174 15.08 -6.08 -9.66
CA SER A 174 15.61 -7.06 -8.71
C SER A 174 17.00 -6.65 -8.24
N LEU A 175 17.43 -7.16 -7.09
CA LEU A 175 18.81 -7.00 -6.62
C LEU A 175 19.70 -8.12 -7.13
N ASP A 176 20.79 -7.78 -7.80
CA ASP A 176 21.82 -8.73 -8.18
C ASP A 176 22.66 -9.21 -6.97
N ARG A 177 23.72 -9.98 -7.22
CA ARG A 177 24.60 -10.49 -6.15
C ARG A 177 25.49 -9.40 -5.53
N THR A 178 25.69 -8.27 -6.20
CA THR A 178 26.51 -7.14 -5.73
C THR A 178 25.63 -6.01 -5.17
N CYS A 179 24.35 -6.30 -4.88
CA CYS A 179 23.39 -5.37 -4.32
C CYS A 179 23.12 -4.14 -5.20
N GLN A 180 23.23 -4.31 -6.52
CA GLN A 180 22.80 -3.33 -7.50
C GLN A 180 21.40 -3.66 -8.01
N TRP A 181 20.60 -2.60 -8.19
CA TRP A 181 19.27 -2.73 -8.77
C TRP A 181 19.39 -2.91 -10.28
N VAL A 182 18.97 -4.08 -10.75
CA VAL A 182 18.96 -4.46 -12.15
C VAL A 182 17.53 -4.68 -12.61
N HIS A 183 17.30 -4.50 -13.91
CA HIS A 183 16.00 -4.84 -14.50
C HIS A 183 15.83 -6.37 -14.51
N SER A 184 14.64 -6.82 -14.13
CA SER A 184 14.28 -8.22 -14.21
C SER A 184 13.84 -8.58 -15.62
N ASN A 185 14.51 -9.56 -16.24
CA ASN A 185 14.19 -10.04 -17.59
C ASN A 185 13.04 -11.06 -17.62
N VAL A 186 12.40 -11.30 -16.47
CA VAL A 186 11.31 -12.25 -16.33
C VAL A 186 10.01 -11.58 -16.76
N SER A 187 9.34 -12.16 -17.75
CA SER A 187 8.03 -11.69 -18.24
C SER A 187 6.92 -12.57 -17.68
N VAL A 188 6.12 -12.03 -16.77
CA VAL A 188 4.93 -12.68 -16.22
C VAL A 188 3.81 -11.66 -16.00
N VAL A 189 2.59 -12.17 -15.85
CA VAL A 189 1.46 -11.37 -15.41
C VAL A 189 1.28 -11.58 -13.92
N VAL A 190 1.46 -10.51 -13.14
CA VAL A 190 1.21 -10.48 -11.71
C VAL A 190 -0.22 -10.01 -11.49
N GLU A 191 -0.99 -10.79 -10.73
CA GLU A 191 -2.33 -10.44 -10.29
C GLU A 191 -2.24 -9.95 -8.84
N TYR A 192 -2.83 -8.80 -8.55
CA TYR A 192 -2.81 -8.21 -7.22
C TYR A 192 -4.21 -7.87 -6.74
N GLU A 193 -4.39 -8.05 -5.45
CA GLU A 193 -5.57 -7.68 -4.70
C GLU A 193 -5.12 -7.12 -3.34
N ILE A 194 -5.24 -5.81 -3.16
CA ILE A 194 -4.60 -5.07 -2.07
C ILE A 194 -5.64 -4.21 -1.36
N TRP A 195 -5.50 -4.09 -0.04
CA TRP A 195 -6.27 -3.21 0.82
C TRP A 195 -5.35 -2.24 1.54
N LEU A 196 -5.79 -0.99 1.67
CA LEU A 196 -5.10 0.05 2.42
C LEU A 196 -6.03 0.59 3.52
N THR A 197 -5.53 0.64 4.75
CA THR A 197 -6.30 1.13 5.90
C THR A 197 -5.50 2.05 6.80
N ASN A 198 -6.22 3.00 7.40
CA ASN A 198 -5.75 3.82 8.51
C ASN A 198 -6.17 3.18 9.83
N GLY A 199 -5.31 2.31 10.38
CA GLY A 199 -5.59 1.55 11.59
C GLY A 199 -5.69 0.04 11.36
N ARG A 200 -5.65 -0.72 12.46
CA ARG A 200 -5.47 -2.19 12.44
C ARG A 200 -6.71 -2.93 11.95
N PRO A 201 -6.65 -3.65 10.81
CA PRO A 201 -7.78 -4.44 10.32
C PRO A 201 -8.36 -5.38 11.38
N GLY A 202 -9.68 -5.34 11.57
CA GLY A 202 -10.39 -6.20 12.51
C GLY A 202 -10.38 -5.76 13.99
N SER A 203 -9.74 -4.65 14.35
CA SER A 203 -9.81 -4.12 15.73
C SER A 203 -11.14 -3.40 16.00
N SER A 204 -11.68 -3.54 17.22
CA SER A 204 -12.93 -2.88 17.65
C SER A 204 -12.77 -1.39 17.93
N ALA A 205 -11.52 -0.90 18.00
CA ALA A 205 -11.20 0.53 18.08
C ALA A 205 -11.41 1.25 16.73
N ALA A 206 -11.87 0.53 15.70
CA ALA A 206 -12.14 1.04 14.37
C ALA A 206 -13.37 1.91 14.27
N SER A 207 -13.18 3.16 13.87
CA SER A 207 -14.27 3.91 13.25
C SER A 207 -14.24 3.67 11.74
N PRO A 208 -15.33 3.15 11.12
CA PRO A 208 -15.39 2.88 9.68
C PRO A 208 -15.01 4.10 8.81
N LEU A 209 -15.34 5.30 9.29
CA LEU A 209 -15.13 6.59 8.62
C LEU A 209 -13.67 7.06 8.61
N THR A 210 -12.84 6.65 9.57
CA THR A 210 -11.44 7.07 9.64
C THR A 210 -10.49 6.07 9.01
N TRP A 211 -10.94 4.84 8.80
CA TRP A 211 -10.05 3.75 8.42
C TRP A 211 -10.01 3.50 6.91
N GLN A 212 -11.13 3.76 6.24
CA GLN A 212 -11.33 3.38 4.84
C GLN A 212 -10.91 4.49 3.86
N PHE A 213 -10.81 5.73 4.33
CA PHE A 213 -10.48 6.87 3.50
C PHE A 213 -9.03 7.30 3.68
N SER A 214 -8.46 7.77 2.58
CA SER A 214 -7.18 8.48 2.60
C SER A 214 -7.28 9.69 3.53
N PHE A 215 -6.22 10.03 4.25
CA PHE A 215 -6.26 11.11 5.27
C PHE A 215 -6.77 12.44 4.72
N ASP A 216 -6.41 12.79 3.48
CA ASP A 216 -6.91 13.94 2.73
C ASP A 216 -8.42 13.87 2.43
N GLU A 217 -8.96 12.67 2.17
CA GLU A 217 -10.39 12.45 1.95
C GLU A 217 -11.19 12.43 3.26
N GLN A 218 -10.60 11.98 4.37
CA GLN A 218 -11.26 11.92 5.67
C GLN A 218 -11.74 13.29 6.15
N VAL A 219 -10.96 14.35 5.90
CA VAL A 219 -11.35 15.71 6.24
C VAL A 219 -12.65 16.05 5.51
N PHE A 220 -12.70 15.81 4.21
CA PHE A 220 -13.88 16.08 3.39
C PHE A 220 -15.11 15.28 3.84
N VAL A 221 -14.97 13.97 4.09
CA VAL A 221 -16.09 13.10 4.51
C VAL A 221 -16.61 13.49 5.91
N LYS A 222 -15.73 13.79 6.86
CA LYS A 222 -16.13 14.26 8.20
C LYS A 222 -16.88 15.59 8.14
N PHE A 223 -16.38 16.54 7.33
CA PHE A 223 -17.07 17.82 7.11
C PHE A 223 -18.42 17.64 6.42
N ALA A 224 -18.52 16.81 5.39
CA ALA A 224 -19.79 16.52 4.72
C ALA A 224 -20.81 15.90 5.70
N THR A 225 -20.38 14.94 6.52
CA THR A 225 -21.28 14.29 7.49
C THR A 225 -21.78 15.28 8.55
N LEU A 226 -20.94 16.21 9.02
CA LEU A 226 -21.35 17.26 9.97
C LEU A 226 -22.32 18.27 9.37
N VAL A 227 -22.13 18.66 8.10
CA VAL A 227 -22.97 19.67 7.42
C VAL A 227 -24.33 19.10 7.01
N TYR A 228 -24.41 17.82 6.66
CA TYR A 228 -25.67 17.19 6.23
C TYR A 228 -26.48 16.53 7.36
N CYS A 229 -25.90 16.37 8.55
CA CYS A 229 -26.57 15.83 9.74
C CYS A 229 -26.86 16.88 10.83
N ALA A 230 -26.58 18.16 10.58
CA ALA A 230 -27.03 19.30 11.40
C ALA A 230 -28.30 19.93 10.81
#